data_AF-A0A847XNK5-F1
#
_entry.id   AF-A0A847XNK5-F1
#
_cell.length_a   1.000
_cell.length_b   1.000
_cell.length_c   1.000
_cell.angle_alpha   90.00
_cell.angle_beta   90.00
_cell.angle_gamma   90.00
#
_symmetry.space_group_name_H-M   'P 1'
#
loop_
_entity.id
_entity.type
_entity.pdbx_description
1 polymer ?
#
loop_
_entity_poly.entity_id
_entity_poly.type
_entity_poly.pdbx_seq_one_letter_code
_entity_poly.pdbx_strand_id
1 'polypeptide(L)'
;MIARGKTEYSNFAAKYRDQAEKERKVLLLISVFRLVVFVGGIILSCLAFTLSKYYGFVALILTLVIFIYLLMLYSRHLAKQQYLLNLELINQNEIKAGEGDFSIFPDGSSF
;
A
#
# COMPACT_ATOMS: atom_id res chain seq x y z
N MET A 1 34.26 -14.53 7.22
CA MET A 1 33.40 -13.47 7.78
C MET A 1 32.36 -12.95 6.77
N ILE A 2 32.68 -12.83 5.48
CA ILE A 2 31.79 -12.31 4.41
C ILE A 2 30.52 -13.16 4.18
N ALA A 3 30.60 -14.49 4.32
CA ALA A 3 29.47 -15.39 4.07
C ALA A 3 28.33 -15.28 5.10
N ARG A 4 28.61 -14.81 6.33
CA ARG A 4 27.62 -14.71 7.42
C ARG A 4 26.73 -13.47 7.29
N GLY A 5 27.27 -12.37 6.74
CA GLY A 5 26.48 -11.18 6.42
C GLY A 5 25.48 -11.43 5.30
N LYS A 6 25.88 -12.13 4.22
CA LYS A 6 24.99 -12.43 3.07
C LYS A 6 23.72 -13.18 3.45
N THR A 7 23.82 -14.17 4.33
CA THR A 7 22.66 -14.95 4.79
C THR A 7 21.71 -14.11 5.65
N GLU A 8 22.24 -13.17 6.43
CA GLU A 8 21.41 -12.24 7.21
C GLU A 8 20.69 -11.23 6.31
N TYR A 9 21.38 -10.58 5.37
CA TYR A 9 20.75 -9.64 4.43
C TYR A 9 19.72 -10.32 3.51
N SER A 10 19.98 -11.56 3.09
CA SER A 10 19.01 -12.39 2.35
C SER A 10 17.74 -12.68 3.16
N ASN A 11 17.89 -13.02 4.44
CA ASN A 11 16.76 -13.26 5.34
C ASN A 11 15.97 -11.97 5.62
N PHE A 12 16.63 -10.82 5.75
CA PHE A 12 15.96 -9.53 5.89
C PHE A 12 15.17 -9.17 4.64
N ALA A 13 15.75 -9.33 3.44
CA ALA A 13 15.06 -9.09 2.17
C ALA A 13 13.81 -9.98 2.02
N ALA A 14 13.92 -11.28 2.33
CA ALA A 14 12.78 -12.20 2.32
C ALA A 14 11.69 -11.80 3.32
N LYS A 15 12.08 -11.31 4.50
CA LYS A 15 11.15 -10.85 5.55
C LYS A 15 10.42 -9.57 5.15
N TYR A 16 11.11 -8.60 4.54
CA TYR A 16 10.48 -7.38 4.03
C TYR A 16 9.54 -7.67 2.87
N ARG A 17 9.90 -8.62 1.98
CA ARG A 17 9.03 -9.09 0.90
C ARG A 17 7.73 -9.72 1.41
N ASP A 18 7.82 -10.61 2.41
CA ASP A 18 6.64 -11.22 3.04
C ASP A 18 5.74 -10.17 3.72
N GLN A 19 6.33 -9.16 4.37
CA GLN A 19 5.57 -8.04 4.94
C GLN A 19 4.91 -7.17 3.86
N ALA A 20 5.61 -6.86 2.77
CA ALA A 20 5.06 -6.10 1.65
C ALA A 20 3.93 -6.86 0.94
N GLU A 21 3.99 -8.19 0.88
CA GLU A 21 2.92 -9.01 0.32
C GLU A 21 1.67 -9.06 1.21
N LYS A 22 1.84 -9.08 2.54
CA LYS A 22 0.73 -8.93 3.49
C LYS A 22 0.03 -7.58 3.33
N GLU A 23 0.80 -6.50 3.23
CA GLU A 23 0.24 -5.16 2.99
C GLU A 23 -0.47 -5.10 1.62
N ARG A 24 0.03 -5.79 0.59
CA ARG A 24 -0.64 -5.91 -0.72
C ARG A 24 -2.03 -6.53 -0.60
N LYS A 25 -2.19 -7.58 0.21
CA LYS A 25 -3.50 -8.23 0.43
C LYS A 25 -4.48 -7.28 1.13
N VAL A 26 -4.00 -6.51 2.11
CA VAL A 26 -4.80 -5.48 2.79
C VAL A 26 -5.21 -4.39 1.80
N LEU A 27 -4.30 -3.93 0.94
CA LEU A 27 -4.60 -2.94 -0.11
C LEU A 27 -5.66 -3.45 -1.10
N LEU A 28 -5.57 -4.72 -1.51
CA LEU A 28 -6.60 -5.34 -2.35
C LEU A 28 -7.96 -5.41 -1.63
N LEU A 29 -7.98 -5.79 -0.36
CA LEU A 29 -9.20 -5.85 0.43
C LEU A 29 -9.84 -4.46 0.58
N ILE A 30 -9.04 -3.42 0.87
CA ILE A 30 -9.51 -2.04 0.94
C ILE A 30 -10.05 -1.57 -0.42
N SER A 31 -9.39 -1.95 -1.53
CA SER A 31 -9.84 -1.62 -2.89
C SER A 31 -11.20 -2.24 -3.21
N VAL A 32 -11.40 -3.52 -2.88
CA VAL A 32 -12.69 -4.20 -3.03
C VAL A 32 -13.74 -3.57 -2.12
N PHE A 33 -13.41 -3.29 -0.86
CA PHE A 33 -14.33 -2.67 0.08
C PHE A 33 -14.77 -1.28 -0.38
N ARG A 34 -13.87 -0.51 -1.01
CA ARG A 34 -14.19 0.78 -1.62
C ARG A 34 -15.21 0.64 -2.75
N LEU A 35 -15.08 -0.38 -3.59
CA LEU A 35 -16.05 -0.68 -4.64
C LEU A 35 -17.43 -1.03 -4.04
N VAL A 36 -17.44 -1.88 -3.01
CA VAL A 36 -18.67 -2.29 -2.30
C VAL A 36 -19.35 -1.09 -1.65
N VAL A 37 -18.60 -0.22 -0.97
CA VAL A 37 -19.13 1.01 -0.36
C VAL A 37 -19.68 1.96 -1.43
N PHE A 38 -19.02 2.08 -2.59
CA PHE A 38 -19.49 2.95 -3.65
C PHE A 38 -20.81 2.44 -4.25
N VAL A 39 -20.86 1.16 -4.64
CA VAL A 39 -22.06 0.55 -5.22
C VAL A 39 -23.19 0.47 -4.19
N GLY A 40 -22.90 -0.04 -3.00
CA GLY A 40 -23.86 -0.15 -1.90
C GLY A 40 -24.36 1.21 -1.42
N GLY A 41 -23.49 2.22 -1.36
CA GLY A 41 -23.84 3.58 -1.00
C GLY A 41 -24.74 4.26 -2.02
N ILE A 42 -24.57 4.00 -3.32
CA ILE A 42 -25.49 4.47 -4.37
C ILE A 42 -26.87 3.82 -4.19
N ILE A 43 -26.93 2.50 -4.00
CA ILE A 43 -28.19 1.77 -3.81
C ILE A 43 -28.92 2.26 -2.55
N LEU A 44 -28.21 2.37 -1.43
CA LEU A 44 -28.74 2.89 -0.16
C LEU A 44 -29.22 4.33 -0.31
N SER A 45 -28.48 5.18 -1.02
CA SER A 45 -28.89 6.56 -1.26
C SER A 45 -30.17 6.61 -2.10
N CYS A 46 -30.26 5.84 -3.19
CA CYS A 46 -31.47 5.74 -4.01
C CYS A 46 -32.70 5.29 -3.19
N LEU A 47 -32.55 4.25 -2.36
CA LEU A 47 -33.62 3.80 -1.45
C LEU A 47 -33.95 4.86 -0.39
N ALA A 48 -32.95 5.52 0.18
CA ALA A 48 -33.19 6.57 1.18
C ALA A 48 -33.95 7.78 0.58
N PHE A 49 -33.72 8.10 -0.69
CA PHE A 49 -34.46 9.14 -1.41
C PHE A 49 -35.93 8.78 -1.64
N THR A 50 -36.29 7.50 -1.77
CA THR A 50 -37.71 7.10 -1.88
C THR A 50 -38.46 7.26 -0.56
N LEU A 51 -37.77 7.16 0.58
CA LEU A 51 -38.34 7.41 1.91
C LEU A 51 -38.47 8.91 2.22
N SER A 52 -37.39 9.69 2.05
CA SER A 52 -37.40 11.14 2.27
C SER A 52 -36.17 11.80 1.68
N LYS A 53 -36.34 13.03 1.17
CA LYS A 53 -35.23 13.88 0.70
C LYS A 53 -34.15 14.08 1.77
N TYR A 54 -34.54 14.22 3.05
CA TYR A 54 -33.59 14.39 4.15
C TYR A 54 -32.76 13.13 4.39
N TYR A 55 -33.38 11.94 4.39
CA TYR A 55 -32.66 10.68 4.54
C TYR A 55 -31.71 10.40 3.36
N GLY A 56 -32.12 10.74 2.14
CA GLY A 56 -31.26 10.66 0.95
C GLY A 56 -29.98 11.48 1.09
N PHE A 57 -30.08 12.73 1.54
CA PHE A 57 -28.90 13.59 1.78
C PHE A 57 -27.98 13.05 2.88
N VAL A 58 -28.55 12.57 4.00
CA VAL A 58 -27.76 11.97 5.09
C VAL A 58 -27.02 10.72 4.60
N ALA A 59 -27.69 9.84 3.86
CA ALA A 59 -27.08 8.62 3.31
C ALA A 59 -25.93 8.94 2.33
N LEU A 60 -26.10 9.99 1.52
CA LEU A 60 -25.06 10.45 0.58
C LEU A 60 -23.82 10.94 1.34
N ILE A 61 -24.01 11.83 2.32
CA ILE A 61 -22.91 12.38 3.13
C ILE A 61 -22.19 11.25 3.85
N LEU A 62 -22.93 10.32 4.45
CA LEU A 62 -22.37 9.19 5.19
C LEU A 62 -21.56 8.26 4.28
N THR A 63 -22.07 7.95 3.09
CA THR A 63 -21.33 7.19 2.07
C THR A 63 -20.04 7.88 1.69
N LEU A 64 -20.08 9.20 1.49
CA LEU A 64 -18.93 10.01 1.08
C LEU A 64 -17.85 10.04 2.17
N VAL A 65 -18.25 10.21 3.43
CA VAL A 65 -17.35 10.16 4.60
C VAL A 65 -16.67 8.80 4.71
N ILE A 66 -17.42 7.70 4.61
CA ILE A 66 -16.86 6.34 4.64
C ILE A 66 -15.87 6.15 3.48
N PHE A 67 -16.23 6.59 2.28
CA PHE A 67 -15.38 6.45 1.11
C PHE A 67 -14.06 7.23 1.25
N ILE A 68 -14.09 8.46 1.76
CA ILE A 68 -12.88 9.25 2.04
C ILE A 68 -12.03 8.56 3.11
N TYR A 69 -12.64 8.05 4.17
CA TYR A 69 -11.92 7.33 5.23
C TYR A 69 -11.18 6.11 4.67
N LEU A 70 -11.82 5.31 3.82
CA LEU A 70 -11.18 4.19 3.11
C LEU A 70 -10.01 4.63 2.24
N LEU A 71 -10.14 5.77 1.56
CA LEU A 71 -9.09 6.32 0.70
C LEU A 71 -7.86 6.71 1.52
N MET A 72 -8.07 7.37 2.66
CA MET A 72 -6.98 7.69 3.59
C MET A 72 -6.30 6.41 4.13
N LEU A 73 -7.09 5.40 4.50
CA LEU A 73 -6.55 4.13 4.97
C LEU A 73 -5.71 3.44 3.89
N TYR A 74 -6.22 3.37 2.66
CA TYR A 74 -5.49 2.84 1.50
C TYR A 74 -4.15 3.55 1.31
N SER A 75 -4.15 4.88 1.33
CA SER A 75 -2.95 5.70 1.15
C SER A 75 -1.88 5.39 2.20
N ARG A 76 -2.28 5.21 3.48
CA ARG A 76 -1.35 4.85 4.57
C ARG A 76 -0.72 3.47 4.36
N HIS A 77 -1.51 2.47 3.95
CA HIS A 77 -1.00 1.13 3.68
C HIS A 77 -0.11 1.12 2.42
N LEU A 78 -0.42 1.93 1.41
CA LEU A 78 0.39 2.05 0.20
C LEU A 78 1.76 2.65 0.51
N ALA A 79 1.80 3.72 1.30
CA ALA A 79 3.04 4.32 1.76
C ALA A 79 3.89 3.32 2.56
N LYS A 80 3.25 2.53 3.43
CA LYS A 80 3.94 1.49 4.21
C LYS A 80 4.50 0.38 3.32
N GLN A 81 3.73 -0.08 2.33
CA GLN A 81 4.20 -1.08 1.36
C GLN A 81 5.41 -0.56 0.58
N GLN A 82 5.33 0.68 0.09
CA GLN A 82 6.38 1.28 -0.72
C GLN A 82 7.66 1.51 0.10
N TYR A 83 7.52 1.88 1.38
CA TYR A 83 8.64 1.96 2.30
C TYR A 83 9.35 0.61 2.50
N LEU A 84 8.59 -0.48 2.68
CA LEU A 84 9.15 -1.82 2.81
C LEU A 84 9.85 -2.30 1.54
N LEU A 85 9.29 -2.03 0.36
CA LEU A 85 9.91 -2.34 -0.93
C LEU A 85 11.22 -1.55 -1.14
N ASN A 86 11.26 -0.28 -0.72
CA ASN A 86 12.48 0.52 -0.79
C ASN A 86 13.57 -0.04 0.14
N LEU A 87 13.22 -0.50 1.34
CA LEU A 87 14.17 -1.17 2.25
C LEU A 87 14.69 -2.49 1.67
N GLU A 88 13.84 -3.28 1.01
CA GLU A 88 14.26 -4.49 0.29
C GLU A 88 15.28 -4.13 -0.81
N LEU A 89 14.96 -3.11 -1.62
CA LEU A 89 15.82 -2.65 -2.71
C LEU A 89 17.19 -2.20 -2.21
N ILE A 90 17.24 -1.39 -1.14
CA ILE A 90 18.49 -0.94 -0.53
C ILE A 90 19.32 -2.15 -0.07
N ASN A 91 18.71 -3.09 0.65
CA ASN A 91 19.42 -4.28 1.13
C ASN A 91 19.96 -5.15 -0.03
N GLN A 92 19.21 -5.29 -1.12
CA GLN A 92 19.70 -5.99 -2.31
C GLN A 92 20.87 -5.27 -2.97
N ASN A 93 20.84 -3.94 -3.00
CA ASN A 93 21.92 -3.13 -3.56
C ASN A 93 23.20 -3.23 -2.69
N GLU A 94 23.08 -3.24 -1.37
CA GLU A 94 24.20 -3.45 -0.44
C GLU A 94 24.87 -4.83 -0.63
N ILE A 95 24.09 -5.89 -0.85
CA ILE A 95 24.63 -7.22 -1.15
C ILE A 95 25.48 -7.19 -2.43
N LYS A 96 24.98 -6.56 -3.49
CA LYS A 96 25.67 -6.43 -4.79
C LYS A 96 26.93 -5.56 -4.69
N ALA A 97 26.87 -4.46 -3.94
CA ALA A 97 28.04 -3.63 -3.64
C ALA A 97 29.13 -4.44 -2.91
N GLY A 98 28.73 -5.27 -1.94
CA GLY A 98 29.62 -6.19 -1.22
C GLY A 98 30.20 -7.30 -2.10
N GLU A 99 29.61 -7.57 -3.28
CA GLU A 99 30.13 -8.46 -4.31
C GLU A 99 31.08 -7.76 -5.30
N GLY A 100 31.29 -6.45 -5.13
CA GLY A 100 32.14 -5.63 -6.00
C GLY A 100 31.41 -5.04 -7.21
N ASP A 101 30.09 -5.20 -7.31
CA ASP A 101 29.27 -4.59 -8.36
C ASP A 101 28.67 -3.26 -7.87
N PHE A 102 29.32 -2.17 -8.25
CA PHE A 102 28.90 -0.80 -7.94
C PHE A 102 28.14 -0.13 -9.08
N SER A 103 27.85 -0.85 -10.18
CA SER A 103 27.18 -0.30 -11.37
C SER A 103 25.74 0.18 -11.11
N ILE A 104 25.16 -0.26 -10.00
CA ILE A 104 23.83 0.09 -9.50
C ILE A 104 23.77 1.45 -8.79
N PHE A 105 24.91 2.04 -8.42
CA PHE A 105 24.95 3.37 -7.83
C PHE A 105 25.16 4.42 -8.91
N PRO A 106 24.39 5.52 -8.91
CA PRO A 106 24.62 6.61 -9.85
C PRO A 106 26.03 7.18 -9.63
N ASP A 107 26.79 7.33 -10.72
CA ASP A 107 28.19 7.78 -10.73
C ASP A 107 28.38 9.28 -10.39
N GLY A 108 27.31 9.97 -9.99
CA GLY A 108 27.32 11.40 -9.69
C GLY A 108 27.44 12.29 -10.93
N SER A 109 27.30 11.78 -12.15
CA SER A 109 27.41 12.56 -13.40
C SER A 109 26.23 13.47 -13.72
N SER A 110 25.20 13.52 -12.85
CA SER A 110 24.05 14.41 -12.99
C SER A 110 24.03 15.45 -11.88
N PHE A 111 24.75 16.56 -12.11
CA PHE A 111 24.57 17.86 -11.48
C PHE A 111 24.28 18.91 -12.55
#